data_AF-A0A671KEW3-F1
#
_entry.id   AF-A0A671KEW3-F1
#
_cell.length_a   1.000
_cell.length_b   1.000
_cell.length_c   1.000
_cell.angle_alpha   90.00
_cell.angle_beta   90.00
_cell.angle_gamma   90.00
#
_symmetry.space_group_name_H-M   'P 1'
#
loop_
_entity.id
_entity.type
_entity.pdbx_description
1 polymer ?
#
loop_
_entity_poly.entity_id
_entity_poly.type
_entity_poly.pdbx_seq_one_letter_code
_entity_poly.pdbx_strand_id
1 'polypeptide(L)'
;WETELEDSRQKFRAVLVEATVKLDEQVKKIGKAVEDSKPYWEARRAARQAQVEAQRATQEYQRAIEILRAAKETIALAEERLLEEDSRQFDSAWQEMLNHATQRVMEAEQSRTRTEIEHRETAAKYNTAISHMRQLEKKLKRTINKSRPYFELKAKYYLQLEQLKRRVDERQDKLTQAKAEYRTALRNLETISDEIHARRRLSAMGPRGRGVGAEDDGTATDDISNFKMESDGISSTLNAFCVCCSVMSVNFEDSCNGSPSDIYLYSTFILLS
;
A
#
# COMPACT_ATOMS: atom_id res chain seq x y z
N TRP A 1 -10.41 17.94 10.29
CA TRP A 1 -10.01 17.22 9.06
C TRP A 1 -9.44 18.12 7.97
N GLU A 2 -10.20 19.01 7.32
CA GLU A 2 -9.68 19.83 6.19
C GLU A 2 -8.55 20.78 6.61
N THR A 3 -8.74 21.54 7.70
CA THR A 3 -7.70 22.42 8.25
C THR A 3 -6.44 21.65 8.63
N GLU A 4 -6.58 20.50 9.28
CA GLU A 4 -5.44 19.67 9.69
C GLU A 4 -4.68 19.06 8.51
N LEU A 5 -5.39 18.72 7.42
CA LEU A 5 -4.79 18.27 6.18
C LEU A 5 -3.95 19.40 5.57
N GLU A 6 -4.51 20.61 5.51
CA GLU A 6 -3.78 21.77 4.97
C GLU A 6 -2.57 22.13 5.82
N ASP A 7 -2.68 22.10 7.16
CA ASP A 7 -1.56 22.29 8.08
C ASP A 7 -0.45 21.26 7.83
N SER A 8 -0.82 20.01 7.52
CA SER A 8 0.14 18.93 7.25
C SER A 8 0.81 19.11 5.90
N ARG A 9 0.05 19.51 4.87
CA ARG A 9 0.56 19.86 3.54
C ARG A 9 1.51 21.06 3.64
N GLN A 10 1.18 22.08 4.44
CA GLN A 10 2.03 23.24 4.68
C GLN A 10 3.35 22.84 5.37
N LYS A 11 3.29 22.02 6.43
CA LYS A 11 4.49 21.49 7.10
C LYS A 11 5.38 20.69 6.15
N PHE A 12 4.79 19.83 5.31
CA PHE A 12 5.54 19.08 4.29
C PHE A 12 6.25 20.03 3.31
N ARG A 13 5.54 21.04 2.76
CA ARG A 13 6.12 22.04 1.86
C ARG A 13 7.26 22.83 2.53
N ALA A 14 7.07 23.27 3.78
CA ALA A 14 8.08 24.01 4.52
C ALA A 14 9.37 23.20 4.71
N VAL A 15 9.26 21.95 5.13
CA VAL A 15 10.42 21.05 5.31
C VAL A 15 11.07 20.72 3.97
N LEU A 16 10.30 20.59 2.90
CA LEU A 16 10.83 20.33 1.56
C LEU A 16 11.71 21.50 1.08
N VAL A 17 11.25 22.74 1.27
CA VAL A 17 12.04 23.94 0.94
C VAL A 17 13.27 24.07 1.82
N GLU A 18 13.15 23.79 3.12
CA GLU A 18 14.30 23.78 4.02
C GLU A 18 15.36 22.75 3.58
N ALA A 19 14.92 21.54 3.25
CA ALA A 19 15.78 20.47 2.79
C ALA A 19 16.53 20.83 1.51
N THR A 20 15.85 21.43 0.52
CA THR A 20 16.49 21.81 -0.76
C THR A 20 17.56 22.88 -0.55
N VAL A 21 17.28 23.91 0.25
CA VAL A 21 18.26 24.97 0.57
C VAL A 21 19.47 24.40 1.31
N LYS A 22 19.24 23.59 2.36
CA LYS A 22 20.33 23.00 3.15
C LYS A 22 21.18 22.01 2.35
N LEU A 23 20.58 21.24 1.45
CA LEU A 23 21.31 20.33 0.57
C LEU A 23 22.12 21.10 -0.49
N ASP A 24 21.57 22.18 -1.06
CA ASP A 24 22.30 23.03 -2.00
C ASP A 24 23.52 23.71 -1.35
N GLU A 25 23.37 24.20 -0.11
CA GLU A 25 24.51 24.71 0.69
C GLU A 25 25.62 23.66 0.85
N GLN A 26 25.27 22.39 1.08
CA GLN A 26 26.25 21.30 1.19
C GLN A 26 26.91 21.00 -0.15
N VAL A 27 26.15 21.01 -1.26
CA VAL A 27 26.71 20.82 -2.61
C VAL A 27 27.69 21.94 -2.94
N LYS A 28 27.36 23.20 -2.62
CA LYS A 28 28.27 24.35 -2.80
C LYS A 28 29.57 24.19 -2.01
N LYS A 29 29.51 23.65 -0.78
CA LYS A 29 30.69 23.41 0.08
C LYS A 29 31.57 22.24 -0.40
N ILE A 30 30.94 21.14 -0.82
CA ILE A 30 31.65 19.88 -1.13
C ILE A 30 32.09 19.83 -2.61
N GLY A 31 31.25 20.35 -3.50
CA GLY A 31 31.45 20.38 -4.95
C GLY A 31 31.27 19.03 -5.63
N LYS A 32 32.07 18.78 -6.68
CA LYS A 32 31.99 17.60 -7.56
C LYS A 32 32.05 16.25 -6.84
N ALA A 33 32.65 16.18 -5.65
CA ALA A 33 32.72 14.94 -4.88
C ALA A 33 31.33 14.37 -4.51
N VAL A 34 30.28 15.20 -4.44
CA VAL A 34 28.90 14.72 -4.25
C VAL A 34 28.46 13.87 -5.45
N GLU A 35 28.66 14.37 -6.67
CA GLU A 35 28.31 13.68 -7.91
C GLU A 35 29.18 12.44 -8.14
N ASP A 36 30.50 12.57 -7.98
CA ASP A 36 31.46 11.49 -8.23
C ASP A 36 31.28 10.28 -7.30
N SER A 37 30.65 10.48 -6.14
CA SER A 37 30.40 9.41 -5.16
C SER A 37 29.02 8.77 -5.27
N LYS A 38 28.11 9.29 -6.11
CA LYS A 38 26.77 8.73 -6.31
C LYS A 38 26.76 7.22 -6.63
N PRO A 39 27.60 6.70 -7.54
CA PRO A 39 27.59 5.27 -7.88
C PRO A 39 27.82 4.36 -6.66
N TYR A 40 28.67 4.80 -5.71
CA TYR A 40 28.91 4.04 -4.48
C TYR A 40 27.66 4.01 -3.58
N TRP A 41 27.00 5.15 -3.38
CA TRP A 41 25.83 5.23 -2.52
C TRP A 41 24.62 4.49 -3.11
N GLU A 42 24.49 4.47 -4.43
CA GLU A 42 23.52 3.64 -5.16
C GLU A 42 23.84 2.15 -5.02
N ALA A 43 25.09 1.74 -5.25
CA ALA A 43 25.51 0.35 -5.05
C ALA A 43 25.33 -0.12 -3.61
N ARG A 44 25.59 0.74 -2.62
CA ARG A 44 25.37 0.46 -1.20
C ARG A 44 23.89 0.26 -0.88
N ARG A 45 22.99 1.02 -1.52
CA ARG A 45 21.54 0.81 -1.41
C ARG A 45 21.12 -0.51 -2.02
N ALA A 46 21.56 -0.80 -3.25
CA ALA A 46 21.27 -2.06 -3.93
C ALA A 46 21.76 -3.26 -3.11
N ALA A 47 22.94 -3.17 -2.50
CA ALA A 47 23.46 -4.21 -1.62
C ALA A 47 22.62 -4.42 -0.35
N ARG A 48 22.12 -3.35 0.28
CA ARG A 48 21.19 -3.45 1.42
C ARG A 48 19.85 -4.05 1.02
N GLN A 49 19.29 -3.64 -0.11
CA GLN A 49 18.04 -4.21 -0.61
C GLN A 49 18.18 -5.71 -0.89
N ALA A 50 19.26 -6.10 -1.59
CA ALA A 50 19.56 -7.51 -1.84
C ALA A 50 19.82 -8.30 -0.54
N GLN A 51 20.36 -7.65 0.50
CA GLN A 51 20.53 -8.26 1.83
C GLN A 51 19.18 -8.59 2.47
N VAL A 52 18.24 -7.64 2.48
CA VAL A 52 16.90 -7.82 3.05
C VAL A 52 16.15 -8.91 2.29
N GLU A 53 16.22 -8.91 0.96
CA GLU A 53 15.63 -9.95 0.12
C GLU A 53 16.23 -11.33 0.39
N ALA A 54 17.56 -11.44 0.48
CA ALA A 54 18.23 -12.69 0.80
C ALA A 54 17.84 -13.21 2.19
N GLN A 55 17.78 -12.33 3.20
CA GLN A 55 17.33 -12.70 4.55
C GLN A 55 15.88 -13.17 4.56
N ARG A 56 15.00 -12.49 3.82
CA ARG A 56 13.60 -12.90 3.68
C ARG A 56 13.49 -14.28 3.01
N ALA A 57 14.20 -14.50 1.90
CA ALA A 57 14.21 -15.79 1.21
C ALA A 57 14.78 -16.91 2.09
N THR A 58 15.79 -16.62 2.92
CA THR A 58 16.29 -17.58 3.93
C THR A 58 15.21 -17.98 4.92
N GLN A 59 14.45 -17.02 5.46
CA GLN A 59 13.37 -17.31 6.40
C GLN A 59 12.25 -18.13 5.73
N GLU A 60 11.87 -17.78 4.50
CA GLU A 60 10.86 -18.51 3.74
C GLU A 60 11.30 -19.96 3.43
N TYR A 61 12.56 -20.16 3.05
CA TYR A 61 13.14 -21.50 2.86
C TYR A 61 13.18 -22.31 4.16
N GLN A 62 13.57 -21.70 5.29
CA GLN A 62 13.55 -22.36 6.60
C GLN A 62 12.13 -22.80 6.99
N ARG A 63 11.13 -21.93 6.83
CA ARG A 63 9.73 -22.28 7.06
C ARG A 63 9.27 -23.44 6.15
N ALA A 64 9.65 -23.43 4.87
CA ALA A 64 9.31 -24.52 3.95
C ALA A 64 9.94 -25.85 4.36
N ILE A 65 11.18 -25.85 4.86
CA ILE A 65 11.82 -27.04 5.43
C ILE A 65 11.04 -27.56 6.65
N GLU A 66 10.65 -26.67 7.55
CA GLU A 66 9.90 -27.05 8.77
C GLU A 66 8.53 -27.65 8.43
N ILE A 67 7.81 -27.06 7.46
CA ILE A 67 6.54 -27.58 6.96
C ILE A 67 6.73 -28.97 6.36
N LEU A 68 7.76 -29.16 5.53
CA LEU A 68 8.07 -30.45 4.93
C LEU A 68 8.38 -31.50 6.00
N ARG A 69 9.18 -31.13 7.02
CA ARG A 69 9.49 -32.02 8.15
C ARG A 69 8.22 -32.46 8.88
N ALA A 70 7.33 -31.52 9.21
CA ALA A 70 6.07 -31.80 9.89
C ALA A 70 5.14 -32.68 9.03
N ALA A 71 5.09 -32.45 7.72
CA ALA A 71 4.29 -33.27 6.80
C ALA A 71 4.83 -34.72 6.74
N LYS A 72 6.16 -34.90 6.69
CA LYS A 72 6.79 -36.23 6.74
C LYS A 72 6.58 -36.94 8.07
N GLU A 73 6.65 -36.22 9.18
CA GLU A 73 6.36 -36.75 10.52
C GLU A 73 4.89 -37.21 10.63
N THR A 74 3.95 -36.50 10.00
CA THR A 74 2.54 -36.90 9.96
C THR A 74 2.37 -38.25 9.26
N ILE A 75 3.10 -38.50 8.16
CA ILE A 75 3.08 -39.81 7.48
C ILE A 75 3.73 -40.88 8.37
N ALA A 76 4.89 -40.60 8.95
CA ALA A 76 5.59 -41.56 9.82
C ALA A 76 4.74 -42.01 11.01
N LEU A 77 4.02 -41.10 11.67
CA LEU A 77 3.10 -41.42 12.76
C LEU A 77 1.87 -42.22 12.27
N ALA A 78 1.41 -41.97 11.05
CA ALA A 78 0.34 -42.76 10.45
C ALA A 78 0.80 -44.20 10.11
N GLU A 79 2.05 -44.36 9.67
CA GLU A 79 2.68 -45.67 9.43
C GLU A 79 2.90 -46.45 10.73
N GLU A 80 3.40 -45.82 11.80
CA GLU A 80 3.57 -46.44 13.11
C GLU A 80 2.24 -46.97 13.67
N ARG A 81 1.19 -46.13 13.65
CA ARG A 81 -0.15 -46.55 14.09
C ARG A 81 -0.75 -47.69 13.25
N LEU A 82 -0.37 -47.80 11.98
CA LEU A 82 -0.82 -48.90 11.14
C LEU A 82 -0.17 -50.22 11.56
N LEU A 83 1.10 -50.19 11.98
CA LEU A 83 1.87 -51.37 12.39
C LEU A 83 1.44 -51.92 13.77
N GLU A 84 0.86 -51.09 14.63
CA GLU A 84 0.40 -51.48 15.96
C GLU A 84 -0.97 -52.18 15.99
N GLU A 85 -1.75 -52.11 14.90
CA GLU A 85 -3.17 -52.50 14.89
C GLU A 85 -3.48 -53.57 13.83
N ASP A 86 -3.19 -54.83 14.16
CA ASP A 86 -3.34 -56.03 13.30
C ASP A 86 -4.78 -56.33 12.81
N SER A 87 -5.79 -55.59 13.31
CA SER A 87 -7.21 -55.82 12.99
C SER A 87 -7.89 -54.73 12.16
N ARG A 88 -7.15 -53.67 11.76
CA ARG A 88 -7.74 -52.59 10.97
C ARG A 88 -7.99 -53.00 9.52
N GLN A 89 -9.25 -52.94 9.12
CA GLN A 89 -9.63 -52.96 7.71
C GLN A 89 -9.23 -51.62 7.10
N PHE A 90 -8.54 -51.64 5.96
CA PHE A 90 -8.27 -50.44 5.15
C PHE A 90 -9.61 -49.87 4.66
N ASP A 91 -10.23 -49.00 5.46
CA ASP A 91 -11.47 -48.34 5.09
C ASP A 91 -11.20 -47.16 4.13
N SER A 92 -12.27 -46.69 3.48
CA SER A 92 -12.20 -45.58 2.52
C SER A 92 -11.67 -44.30 3.17
N ALA A 93 -11.96 -44.06 4.46
CA ALA A 93 -11.55 -42.87 5.18
C ALA A 93 -10.04 -42.84 5.46
N TRP A 94 -9.44 -43.99 5.76
CA TRP A 94 -8.00 -44.12 5.97
C TRP A 94 -7.22 -43.97 4.66
N GLN A 95 -7.75 -44.51 3.56
CA GLN A 95 -7.17 -44.29 2.22
C GLN A 95 -7.20 -42.81 1.82
N GLU A 96 -8.32 -42.12 2.06
CA GLU A 96 -8.43 -40.67 1.83
C GLU A 96 -7.46 -39.87 2.69
N MET A 97 -7.32 -40.21 3.97
CA MET A 97 -6.35 -39.59 4.88
C MET A 97 -4.91 -39.74 4.36
N LEU A 98 -4.52 -40.94 3.92
CA LEU A 98 -3.18 -41.20 3.40
C LEU A 98 -2.94 -40.43 2.10
N ASN A 99 -3.90 -40.45 1.18
CA ASN A 99 -3.83 -39.67 -0.07
C ASN A 99 -3.62 -38.18 0.21
N HIS A 100 -4.36 -37.61 1.17
CA HIS A 100 -4.17 -36.22 1.61
C HIS A 100 -2.79 -35.99 2.22
N ALA A 101 -2.30 -36.89 3.07
CA ALA A 101 -0.99 -36.76 3.70
C ALA A 101 0.14 -36.82 2.65
N THR A 102 0.06 -37.76 1.70
CA THR A 102 1.00 -37.89 0.59
C THR A 102 0.99 -36.67 -0.32
N GLN A 103 -0.20 -36.15 -0.67
CA GLN A 103 -0.32 -34.92 -1.45
C GLN A 103 0.33 -33.73 -0.72
N ARG A 104 0.10 -33.59 0.58
CA ARG A 104 0.71 -32.51 1.39
C ARG A 104 2.23 -32.61 1.45
N VAL A 105 2.80 -33.81 1.52
CA VAL A 105 4.26 -33.99 1.45
C VAL A 105 4.79 -33.57 0.07
N MET A 106 4.13 -34.00 -1.01
CA MET A 106 4.52 -33.62 -2.37
C MET A 106 4.50 -32.10 -2.57
N GLU A 107 3.42 -31.42 -2.14
CA GLU A 107 3.30 -29.97 -2.19
C GLU A 107 4.36 -29.26 -1.34
N ALA A 108 4.64 -29.77 -0.14
CA ALA A 108 5.67 -29.23 0.73
C ALA A 108 7.09 -29.40 0.14
N GLU A 109 7.38 -30.52 -0.53
CA GLU A 109 8.65 -30.76 -1.24
C GLU A 109 8.82 -29.81 -2.43
N GLN A 110 7.76 -29.59 -3.20
CA GLN A 110 7.77 -28.63 -4.29
C GLN A 110 8.02 -27.20 -3.77
N SER A 111 7.33 -26.80 -2.70
CA SER A 111 7.52 -25.49 -2.05
C SER A 111 8.94 -25.31 -1.50
N ARG A 112 9.49 -26.34 -0.85
CA ARG A 112 10.88 -26.36 -0.36
C ARG A 112 11.89 -26.22 -1.50
N THR A 113 11.64 -26.87 -2.64
CA THR A 113 12.52 -26.76 -3.82
C THR A 113 12.46 -25.36 -4.45
N ARG A 114 11.26 -24.77 -4.57
CA ARG A 114 11.10 -23.41 -5.10
C ARG A 114 11.80 -22.37 -4.23
N THR A 115 11.57 -22.43 -2.92
CA THR A 115 12.19 -21.50 -1.95
C THR A 115 13.70 -21.71 -1.84
N GLU A 116 14.23 -22.92 -2.07
CA GLU A 116 15.67 -23.18 -2.16
C GLU A 116 16.31 -22.44 -3.34
N ILE A 117 15.67 -22.50 -4.52
CA ILE A 117 16.13 -21.81 -5.72
C ILE A 117 16.13 -20.29 -5.47
N GLU A 118 15.01 -19.74 -4.97
CA GLU A 118 14.88 -18.32 -4.64
C GLU A 118 15.94 -17.88 -3.61
N HIS A 119 16.21 -18.69 -2.58
CA HIS A 119 17.27 -18.43 -1.59
C HIS A 119 18.67 -18.37 -2.26
N ARG A 120 18.98 -19.33 -3.13
CA ARG A 120 20.28 -19.38 -3.83
C ARG A 120 20.44 -18.19 -4.77
N GLU A 121 19.40 -17.82 -5.51
CA GLU A 121 19.40 -16.69 -6.42
C GLU A 121 19.57 -15.35 -5.69
N THR A 122 18.80 -15.12 -4.62
CA THR A 122 18.89 -13.89 -3.82
C THR A 122 20.24 -13.77 -3.13
N ALA A 123 20.82 -14.86 -2.64
CA ALA A 123 22.18 -14.88 -2.11
C ALA A 123 23.23 -14.52 -3.18
N ALA A 124 23.10 -15.02 -4.41
CA ALA A 124 23.99 -14.67 -5.51
C ALA A 124 23.89 -13.19 -5.90
N LYS A 125 22.66 -12.64 -5.96
CA LYS A 125 22.41 -11.20 -6.17
C LYS A 125 23.06 -10.34 -5.08
N TYR A 126 22.88 -10.71 -3.82
CA TYR A 126 23.52 -10.03 -2.68
C TYR A 126 25.05 -10.04 -2.78
N ASN A 127 25.65 -11.20 -3.05
CA ASN A 127 27.12 -11.31 -3.19
C ASN A 127 27.66 -10.44 -4.34
N THR A 128 26.93 -10.41 -5.47
CA THR A 128 27.29 -9.57 -6.62
C THR A 128 27.22 -8.08 -6.26
N ALA A 129 26.13 -7.65 -5.62
CA ALA A 129 25.93 -6.26 -5.21
C ALA A 129 26.98 -5.80 -4.18
N ILE A 130 27.29 -6.63 -3.18
CA ILE A 130 28.33 -6.34 -2.19
C ILE A 130 29.71 -6.26 -2.83
N SER A 131 30.04 -7.17 -3.74
CA SER A 131 31.30 -7.14 -4.47
C SER A 131 31.46 -5.85 -5.27
N HIS A 132 30.43 -5.46 -6.02
CA HIS A 132 30.41 -4.21 -6.79
C HIS A 132 30.55 -2.98 -5.89
N MET A 133 29.79 -2.91 -4.79
CA MET A 133 29.89 -1.83 -3.81
C MET A 133 31.31 -1.72 -3.23
N ARG A 134 31.94 -2.84 -2.85
CA ARG A 134 33.32 -2.88 -2.33
C ARG A 134 34.35 -2.42 -3.36
N GLN A 135 34.14 -2.73 -4.64
CA GLN A 135 35.01 -2.24 -5.72
C GLN A 135 34.93 -0.70 -5.84
N LEU A 136 33.72 -0.14 -5.78
CA LEU A 136 33.51 1.31 -5.79
C LEU A 136 34.08 1.98 -4.53
N GLU A 137 33.92 1.37 -3.37
CA GLU A 137 34.48 1.85 -2.10
C GLU A 137 35.99 2.03 -2.16
N LYS A 138 36.69 1.04 -2.74
CA LYS A 138 38.14 1.08 -2.94
C LYS A 138 38.55 2.21 -3.89
N LYS A 139 37.83 2.38 -5.01
CA LYS A 139 38.14 3.38 -6.05
C LYS A 139 37.83 4.82 -5.59
N LEU A 140 36.76 5.01 -4.83
CA LEU A 140 36.18 6.33 -4.52
C LEU A 140 36.35 6.73 -3.04
N LYS A 141 37.25 6.08 -2.28
CA LYS A 141 37.39 6.27 -0.82
C LYS A 141 37.44 7.73 -0.37
N ARG A 142 38.23 8.57 -1.04
CA ARG A 142 38.38 10.00 -0.70
C ARG A 142 37.10 10.80 -1.00
N THR A 143 36.48 10.58 -2.15
CA THR A 143 35.25 11.30 -2.55
C THR A 143 34.07 10.90 -1.69
N ILE A 144 33.94 9.60 -1.36
CA ILE A 144 32.93 9.08 -0.41
C ILE A 144 33.05 9.76 0.95
N ASN A 145 34.25 9.81 1.51
CA ASN A 145 34.47 10.44 2.82
C ASN A 145 34.14 11.94 2.80
N LYS A 146 34.47 12.63 1.71
CA LYS A 146 34.17 14.06 1.55
C LYS A 146 32.67 14.33 1.36
N SER A 147 31.95 13.47 0.64
CA SER A 147 30.52 13.64 0.36
C SER A 147 29.60 13.09 1.44
N ARG A 148 30.10 12.27 2.35
CA ARG A 148 29.33 11.63 3.43
C ARG A 148 28.39 12.57 4.20
N PRO A 149 28.80 13.79 4.63
CA PRO A 149 27.89 14.71 5.34
C PRO A 149 26.66 15.10 4.53
N TYR A 150 26.79 15.24 3.20
CA TYR A 150 25.66 15.53 2.31
C TYR A 150 24.67 14.36 2.27
N PHE A 151 25.15 13.14 2.10
CA PHE A 151 24.28 11.95 2.00
C PHE A 151 23.59 11.62 3.34
N GLU A 152 24.26 11.84 4.47
CA GLU A 152 23.66 11.69 5.81
C GLU A 152 22.56 12.74 6.05
N LEU A 153 22.81 14.01 5.68
CA LEU A 153 21.79 15.06 5.77
C LEU A 153 20.62 14.80 4.82
N LYS A 154 20.89 14.34 3.60
CA LYS A 154 19.88 13.94 2.63
C LYS A 154 19.01 12.84 3.23
N ALA A 155 19.60 11.76 3.75
CA ALA A 155 18.85 10.67 4.37
C ALA A 155 17.93 11.15 5.52
N LYS A 156 18.41 12.06 6.36
CA LYS A 156 17.62 12.65 7.45
C LYS A 156 16.37 13.38 6.94
N TYR A 157 16.52 14.28 5.96
CA TYR A 157 15.38 15.02 5.41
C TYR A 157 14.42 14.11 4.64
N TYR A 158 14.94 13.12 3.92
CA TYR A 158 14.10 12.14 3.23
C TYR A 158 13.20 11.37 4.20
N LEU A 159 13.76 10.90 5.33
CA LEU A 159 12.97 10.23 6.36
C LEU A 159 11.89 11.15 6.95
N GLN A 160 12.24 12.41 7.23
CA GLN A 160 11.29 13.38 7.78
C GLN A 160 10.16 13.69 6.78
N LEU A 161 10.49 13.86 5.50
CA LEU A 161 9.52 14.09 4.43
C LEU A 161 8.63 12.87 4.23
N GLU A 162 9.18 11.66 4.27
CA GLU A 162 8.39 10.43 4.17
C GLU A 162 7.39 10.30 5.34
N GLN A 163 7.80 10.61 6.56
CA GLN A 163 6.92 10.64 7.73
C GLN A 163 5.80 11.70 7.58
N LEU A 164 6.14 12.89 7.09
CA LEU A 164 5.16 13.94 6.84
C LEU A 164 4.20 13.56 5.71
N LYS A 165 4.69 12.90 4.66
CA LYS A 165 3.86 12.39 3.56
C LYS A 165 2.85 11.36 4.08
N ARG A 166 3.30 10.36 4.85
CA ARG A 166 2.38 9.39 5.49
C ARG A 166 1.28 10.09 6.30
N ARG A 167 1.64 11.11 7.07
CA ARG A 167 0.66 11.91 7.84
C ARG A 167 -0.30 12.74 7.00
N VAL A 168 0.10 13.15 5.79
CA VAL A 168 -0.79 13.82 4.82
C VAL A 168 -1.75 12.80 4.23
N ASP A 169 -1.23 11.65 3.78
CA ASP A 169 -2.03 10.56 3.21
C ASP A 169 -3.07 10.06 4.22
N GLU A 170 -2.67 9.78 5.46
CA GLU A 170 -3.57 9.38 6.54
C GLU A 170 -4.69 10.40 6.82
N ARG A 171 -4.39 11.71 6.71
CA ARG A 171 -5.41 12.76 6.90
C ARG A 171 -6.33 12.89 5.70
N GLN A 172 -5.79 12.70 4.50
CA GLN A 172 -6.56 12.69 3.26
C GLN A 172 -7.56 11.53 3.27
N ASP A 173 -7.14 10.35 3.73
CA ASP A 173 -7.99 9.17 3.84
C ASP A 173 -9.13 9.42 4.84
N LYS A 174 -8.82 9.96 6.03
CA LYS A 174 -9.84 10.31 7.04
C LYS A 174 -10.83 11.36 6.53
N LEU A 175 -10.35 12.37 5.80
CA LEU A 175 -11.22 13.38 5.20
C LEU A 175 -12.15 12.75 4.16
N THR A 176 -11.60 11.88 3.30
CA THR A 176 -12.36 11.19 2.26
C THR A 176 -13.42 10.29 2.87
N GLN A 177 -13.06 9.54 3.92
CA GLN A 177 -13.98 8.72 4.70
C GLN A 177 -15.10 9.56 5.31
N ALA A 178 -14.78 10.64 6.02
CA ALA A 178 -15.80 11.51 6.64
C ALA A 178 -16.75 12.12 5.60
N LYS A 179 -16.24 12.51 4.42
CA LYS A 179 -17.07 12.98 3.31
C LYS A 179 -17.95 11.88 2.71
N ALA A 180 -17.48 10.63 2.67
CA ALA A 180 -18.27 9.49 2.22
C ALA A 180 -19.39 9.14 3.21
N GLU A 181 -19.10 9.19 4.51
CA GLU A 181 -20.07 9.01 5.59
C GLU A 181 -21.15 10.11 5.54
N TYR A 182 -20.76 11.38 5.37
CA TYR A 182 -21.69 12.49 5.22
C TYR A 182 -22.62 12.31 4.00
N ARG A 183 -22.09 11.93 2.84
CA ARG A 183 -22.91 11.66 1.64
C ARG A 183 -23.87 10.49 1.85
N THR A 184 -23.41 9.43 2.52
CA THR A 184 -24.26 8.29 2.86
C THR A 184 -25.41 8.71 3.78
N ALA A 185 -25.13 9.53 4.80
CA ALA A 185 -26.16 10.06 5.69
C ALA A 185 -27.21 10.91 4.94
N LEU A 186 -26.79 11.78 4.01
CA LEU A 186 -27.72 12.55 3.18
C LEU A 186 -28.61 11.65 2.31
N ARG A 187 -28.04 10.65 1.62
CA ARG A 187 -28.82 9.68 0.82
C ARG A 187 -29.81 8.89 1.67
N ASN A 188 -29.43 8.54 2.90
CA ASN A 188 -30.33 7.87 3.83
C ASN A 188 -31.51 8.78 4.21
N LEU A 189 -31.27 10.07 4.45
CA LEU A 189 -32.34 11.04 4.72
C LEU A 189 -33.27 11.22 3.51
N GLU A 190 -32.71 11.30 2.29
CA GLU A 190 -33.48 11.35 1.04
C GLU A 190 -34.34 10.09 0.89
N THR A 191 -33.77 8.91 1.12
CA THR A 191 -34.47 7.62 1.04
C THR A 191 -35.64 7.57 2.03
N ILE A 192 -35.40 7.93 3.30
CA ILE A 192 -36.45 7.98 4.33
C ILE A 192 -37.56 8.97 3.93
N SER A 193 -37.18 10.14 3.41
CA SER A 193 -38.13 11.15 2.94
C SER A 193 -39.01 10.59 1.81
N ASP A 194 -38.39 10.02 0.79
CA ASP A 194 -39.07 9.44 -0.37
C ASP A 194 -40.00 8.28 0.02
N GLU A 195 -39.57 7.43 0.95
CA GLU A 195 -40.39 6.34 1.50
C GLU A 195 -41.61 6.87 2.24
N ILE A 196 -41.45 7.91 3.09
CA ILE A 196 -42.59 8.54 3.78
C ILE A 196 -43.57 9.14 2.78
N HIS A 197 -43.07 9.84 1.76
CA HIS A 197 -43.91 10.41 0.71
C HIS A 197 -44.61 9.32 -0.12
N ALA A 198 -43.92 8.25 -0.50
CA ALA A 198 -44.50 7.13 -1.21
C ALA A 198 -45.60 6.44 -0.38
N ARG A 199 -45.35 6.20 0.91
CA ARG A 199 -46.33 5.60 1.82
C ARG A 199 -47.58 6.48 1.97
N ARG A 200 -47.42 7.80 2.04
CA ARG A 200 -48.56 8.75 2.05
C ARG A 200 -49.34 8.73 0.73
N ARG A 201 -48.67 8.67 -0.43
CA ARG A 201 -49.34 8.55 -1.75
C ARG A 201 -50.14 7.25 -1.87
N LEU A 202 -49.57 6.13 -1.41
CA LEU A 202 -50.22 4.83 -1.43
C LEU A 202 -51.36 4.72 -0.39
N SER A 203 -51.21 5.39 0.75
CA SER A 203 -52.24 5.43 1.82
C SER A 203 -53.35 6.45 1.56
N ALA A 204 -53.18 7.33 0.57
CA ALA A 204 -54.26 8.17 0.07
C ALA A 204 -55.27 7.30 -0.71
N MET A 205 -56.07 6.56 0.06
CA MET A 205 -57.21 5.78 -0.41
C MET A 205 -58.32 6.71 -0.91
N GLY A 206 -58.69 6.54 -2.18
CA GLY A 206 -59.98 6.92 -2.76
C GLY A 206 -59.94 8.03 -3.82
N PRO A 207 -60.59 7.86 -5.00
CA PRO A 207 -60.82 8.97 -5.93
C PRO A 207 -61.55 10.07 -5.16
N ARG A 208 -60.93 11.24 -5.00
CA ARG A 208 -61.65 12.40 -4.47
C ARG A 208 -62.81 12.65 -5.44
N GLY A 209 -64.03 12.44 -4.97
CA GLY A 209 -65.25 12.67 -5.73
C GLY A 209 -65.27 14.09 -6.30
N ARG A 210 -65.91 14.23 -7.46
CA ARG A 210 -66.16 15.53 -8.10
C ARG A 210 -67.02 16.40 -7.17
N GLY A 211 -66.57 17.62 -6.88
CA GLY A 211 -67.35 18.73 -6.30
C GLY A 211 -67.29 18.83 -4.76
N VAL A 212 -67.34 20.01 -4.13
CA VAL A 212 -67.91 21.30 -4.55
C VAL A 212 -67.31 22.47 -3.76
N GLY A 213 -67.19 23.64 -4.39
CA GLY A 213 -67.34 24.95 -3.75
C GLY A 213 -66.10 25.60 -3.17
N ALA A 214 -65.56 26.55 -3.93
CA ALA A 214 -65.10 27.87 -3.49
C ALA A 214 -64.12 28.37 -4.56
N GLU A 215 -64.69 28.70 -5.71
CA GLU A 215 -64.22 29.86 -6.47
C GLU A 215 -64.07 31.05 -5.51
N ASP A 216 -62.85 31.53 -5.28
CA ASP A 216 -62.58 32.94 -5.46
C ASP A 216 -61.10 33.21 -5.74
N ASP A 217 -60.95 34.29 -6.47
CA ASP A 217 -59.82 34.90 -7.14
C ASP A 217 -58.67 35.32 -6.21
N GLY A 218 -57.46 35.34 -6.76
CA GLY A 218 -56.24 35.59 -5.99
C GLY A 218 -54.98 35.42 -6.79
N THR A 219 -54.82 36.25 -7.82
CA THR A 219 -53.55 36.51 -8.51
C THR A 219 -52.41 36.72 -7.53
N ALA A 220 -51.42 35.82 -7.54
CA ALA A 220 -50.07 36.10 -7.09
C ALA A 220 -49.11 35.41 -8.04
N THR A 221 -48.64 36.20 -8.99
CA THR A 221 -47.38 36.02 -9.71
C THR A 221 -46.27 35.67 -8.72
N ASP A 222 -45.51 34.62 -8.98
CA ASP A 222 -44.05 34.71 -8.93
C ASP A 222 -43.41 33.51 -9.63
N ASP A 223 -42.62 33.87 -10.64
CA ASP A 223 -41.77 33.03 -11.47
C ASP A 223 -40.70 32.29 -10.66
N ILE A 224 -40.69 30.95 -10.70
CA ILE A 224 -39.46 30.17 -10.55
C ILE A 224 -39.45 29.05 -11.59
N SER A 225 -39.33 29.45 -12.86
CA SER A 225 -38.91 28.56 -13.94
C SER A 225 -37.41 28.71 -14.18
N ASN A 226 -36.57 28.23 -13.25
CA ASN A 226 -35.15 28.01 -13.55
C ASN A 226 -34.45 27.11 -12.52
N PHE A 227 -34.67 25.79 -12.61
CA PHE A 227 -33.67 24.83 -12.11
C PHE A 227 -33.13 24.06 -13.32
N LYS A 228 -32.09 24.64 -13.91
CA LYS A 228 -31.25 23.97 -14.90
C LYS A 228 -30.46 22.88 -14.17
N MET A 229 -30.84 21.64 -14.43
CA MET A 229 -30.12 20.45 -13.98
C MET A 229 -28.81 20.35 -14.75
N GLU A 230 -27.70 20.76 -14.13
CA GLU A 230 -26.36 20.41 -14.61
C GLU A 230 -26.07 18.96 -14.20
N SER A 231 -26.32 18.07 -15.17
CA SER A 231 -25.83 16.70 -15.17
C SER A 231 -24.35 16.72 -15.55
N ASP A 232 -23.48 16.74 -14.55
CA ASP A 232 -22.07 16.42 -14.77
C ASP A 232 -21.88 14.90 -14.71
N GLY A 233 -21.55 14.34 -15.88
CA GLY A 233 -21.20 12.96 -16.08
C GLY A 233 -19.91 12.61 -15.34
N ILE A 234 -20.06 11.83 -14.26
CA ILE A 234 -18.92 11.19 -13.62
C ILE A 234 -18.55 9.97 -14.47
N SER A 235 -17.49 10.18 -15.26
CA SER A 235 -16.76 9.13 -15.96
C SER A 235 -16.39 8.01 -15.00
N SER A 236 -16.76 6.80 -15.40
CA SER A 236 -16.48 5.54 -14.74
C SER A 236 -14.98 5.22 -14.81
N THR A 237 -14.24 5.53 -13.74
CA THR A 237 -12.91 4.94 -13.47
C THR A 237 -12.78 4.51 -12.01
N LEU A 238 -13.73 3.69 -11.55
CA LEU A 238 -13.55 2.83 -10.38
C LEU A 238 -13.18 1.43 -10.88
N ASN A 239 -11.89 1.17 -11.00
CA ASN A 239 -11.27 -0.15 -10.84
C ASN A 239 -9.74 -0.04 -10.93
N ALA A 240 -9.13 0.40 -9.84
CA ALA A 240 -7.74 0.10 -9.50
C ALA A 240 -7.53 0.28 -7.99
N PHE A 241 -8.40 -0.32 -7.18
CA PHE A 241 -8.14 -0.44 -5.75
C PHE A 241 -7.18 -1.62 -5.53
N CYS A 242 -6.00 -1.26 -5.03
CA CYS A 242 -5.32 -1.96 -3.95
C CYS A 242 -4.80 -3.39 -4.20
N VAL A 243 -3.57 -3.46 -4.73
CA VAL A 243 -2.62 -4.55 -4.44
C VAL A 243 -1.28 -3.98 -3.94
N CYS A 244 -1.33 -3.00 -3.02
CA CYS A 244 -0.12 -2.51 -2.34
C CYS A 244 -0.20 -2.57 -0.81
N CYS A 245 -1.29 -3.08 -0.22
CA CYS A 245 -1.47 -3.04 1.24
C CYS A 245 -0.80 -4.19 2.03
N SER A 246 -0.04 -5.09 1.39
CA SER A 246 0.54 -6.26 2.08
C SER A 246 2.08 -6.30 2.16
N VAL A 247 2.79 -5.20 1.90
CA VAL A 247 4.27 -5.14 2.07
C VAL A 247 4.70 -3.92 2.91
N MET A 248 3.91 -3.52 3.90
CA MET A 248 4.28 -2.46 4.85
C MET A 248 4.74 -3.07 6.18
N SER A 249 5.92 -3.70 6.19
CA SER A 249 6.66 -4.00 7.44
C SER A 249 8.17 -4.25 7.26
N VAL A 250 8.71 -4.07 6.06
CA VAL A 250 10.16 -4.07 5.83
C VAL A 250 10.43 -3.06 4.73
N ASN A 251 10.99 -1.90 5.12
CA ASN A 251 11.87 -1.02 4.32
C ASN A 251 11.78 0.43 4.83
N PHE A 252 12.58 0.72 5.85
CA PHE A 252 12.80 2.07 6.40
C PHE A 252 13.76 2.92 5.53
N GLU A 253 14.26 2.40 4.40
CA GLU A 253 15.38 3.04 3.67
C GLU A 253 15.21 3.11 2.14
N ASP A 254 14.06 2.73 1.60
CA ASP A 254 13.75 2.86 0.15
C ASP A 254 13.46 4.32 -0.28
N SER A 255 13.31 5.24 0.67
CA SER A 255 13.03 6.65 0.38
C SER A 255 14.13 7.37 -0.40
N CYS A 256 15.35 6.84 -0.49
CA CYS A 256 16.47 7.56 -1.11
C CYS A 256 16.50 7.53 -2.65
N ASN A 257 15.49 6.97 -3.32
CA ASN A 257 15.38 6.96 -4.79
C ASN A 257 15.22 8.34 -5.42
N GLY A 258 15.03 9.39 -4.63
CA GLY A 258 14.90 10.72 -5.20
C GLY A 258 16.20 11.29 -5.77
N SER A 259 16.32 11.26 -7.09
CA SER A 259 17.03 12.29 -7.83
C SER A 259 16.44 13.67 -7.46
N PRO A 260 17.14 14.80 -7.66
CA PRO A 260 16.53 16.12 -7.47
C PRO A 260 15.18 16.23 -8.22
N SER A 261 15.08 15.57 -9.38
CA SER A 261 13.87 15.39 -10.20
C SER A 261 12.70 14.69 -9.49
N ASP A 262 12.93 13.75 -8.58
CA ASP A 262 11.83 13.09 -7.86
C ASP A 262 11.22 13.97 -6.78
N ILE A 263 12.03 14.84 -6.14
CA ILE A 263 11.50 15.88 -5.25
C ILE A 263 10.58 16.83 -6.04
N TYR A 264 10.93 17.14 -7.29
CA TYR A 264 10.07 17.91 -8.19
C TYR A 264 8.83 17.11 -8.63
N LEU A 265 8.92 15.79 -8.87
CA LEU A 265 7.75 14.94 -9.17
C LEU A 265 6.77 14.87 -7.99
N TYR A 266 7.28 14.84 -6.76
CA TYR A 266 6.45 14.97 -5.55
C TYR A 266 5.76 16.33 -5.46
N SER A 267 6.41 17.40 -5.92
CA SER A 267 5.83 18.75 -6.01
C SER A 267 4.70 18.82 -7.05
N THR A 268 4.85 18.20 -8.22
CA THR A 268 3.80 18.18 -9.25
C THR A 268 2.60 17.31 -8.85
N PHE A 269 2.83 16.15 -8.23
CA PHE A 269 1.73 15.23 -7.90
C PHE A 269 0.78 15.77 -6.81
N ILE A 270 1.30 16.56 -5.86
CA ILE A 270 0.50 17.14 -4.76
C ILE A 270 -0.11 18.50 -5.13
N LEU A 271 0.52 19.30 -5.99
CA LEU A 271 -0.06 20.58 -6.43
C LEU A 271 -1.23 20.40 -7.42
N LEU A 272 -1.37 19.22 -8.03
CA LEU A 272 -2.46 18.87 -8.94
C LEU A 272 -3.59 18.05 -8.26
N SER A 273 -3.51 17.78 -6.95
CA SER A 273 -4.51 17.00 -6.17
C SER A 273 -5.08 17.75 -4.96
#